data_AF-A0A965G244-F1
#
_entry.id   AF-A0A965G244-F1
#
_cell.length_a   1.000
_cell.length_b   1.000
_cell.length_c   1.000
_cell.angle_alpha   90.00
_cell.angle_beta   90.00
_cell.angle_gamma   90.00
#
_symmetry.space_group_name_H-M   'P 1'
#
loop_
_entity.id
_entity.type
_entity.pdbx_description
1 polymer ?
#
loop_
_entity_poly.entity_id
_entity_poly.type
_entity_poly.pdbx_seq_one_letter_code
_entity_poly.pdbx_strand_id
1 'polypeptide(L)'
;DASEGRVARAASSIHMDIDAFKHIATNDHDLKIDGVDRPFYACSGLIPADLAIPTGPASSTFTNPPFAVDSTTAFQLHSRPGAPFVIYLDFNGHTTTMAGWNGGVSFTTPAFQLSDTAIWNDKRNLDAILNLWSHVSEDYAAWDVDVTTEQPATTARGQRAVIGGSVSQWLMVSAAGVAHLRTFGNVLDGTDDPCFIFSADGYSSTSYAYLNQCISHELGHTLSLNHWGEVAYTVGTKTTPAQAYSKGHAVTGHTGISTTGPIMGGGAICSLMQWSKGDYPYSTCTVPTQNDIAFISTYLSHLTRIDSLSTATSLGNANVITFDGAIADSTDVNLIKIRAAPGTLTVGGKVAYYRPDLKLGLSLLDSTGAVVAKNYTTSTLANSLIYVVPTAGYYYIKV
;
A
#
# COMPACT_ATOMS: atom_id res chain seq x y z
N ASP A 1 -9.56 14.09 26.58
CA ASP A 1 -10.18 15.42 26.53
C ASP A 1 -9.14 16.52 26.44
N ALA A 2 -8.90 17.01 25.22
CA ALA A 2 -8.09 18.21 24.98
C ALA A 2 -9.00 19.45 25.10
N SER A 3 -8.47 20.57 25.62
CA SER A 3 -9.21 21.84 25.61
C SER A 3 -9.58 22.26 24.19
N GLU A 4 -10.67 22.99 24.00
CA GLU A 4 -11.10 23.47 22.67
C GLU A 4 -10.00 24.22 21.90
N GLY A 5 -9.20 25.04 22.59
CA GLY A 5 -8.06 25.73 21.96
C GLY A 5 -6.96 24.79 21.44
N ARG A 6 -6.73 23.65 22.08
CA ARG A 6 -5.79 22.61 21.61
C ARG A 6 -6.35 21.90 20.38
N VAL A 7 -7.64 21.55 20.40
CA VAL A 7 -8.34 20.94 19.26
C VAL A 7 -8.29 21.85 18.04
N ALA A 8 -8.52 23.15 18.21
CA ALA A 8 -8.44 24.13 17.13
C ALA A 8 -7.04 24.22 16.51
N ARG A 9 -5.98 24.18 17.32
CA ARG A 9 -4.59 24.20 16.83
C ARG A 9 -4.24 22.91 16.09
N ALA A 10 -4.64 21.75 16.60
CA ALA A 10 -4.42 20.48 15.95
C ALA A 10 -5.12 20.41 14.58
N ALA A 11 -6.40 20.75 14.52
CA ALA A 11 -7.15 20.81 13.26
C ALA A 11 -6.49 21.77 12.25
N SER A 12 -6.10 22.97 12.71
CA SER A 12 -5.43 23.96 11.86
C SER A 12 -4.08 23.50 11.34
N SER A 13 -3.30 22.74 12.11
CA SER A 13 -1.98 22.25 11.68
C SER A 13 -2.04 21.31 10.48
N ILE A 14 -3.20 20.66 10.25
CA ILE A 14 -3.45 19.78 9.12
C ILE A 14 -4.43 20.36 8.10
N HIS A 15 -4.75 21.65 8.23
CA HIS A 15 -5.73 22.36 7.41
C HIS A 15 -7.11 21.69 7.36
N MET A 16 -7.51 21.06 8.47
CA MET A 16 -8.83 20.48 8.63
C MET A 16 -9.75 21.46 9.37
N ASP A 17 -11.01 21.49 8.95
CA ASP A 17 -12.05 22.20 9.69
C ASP A 17 -12.19 21.63 11.13
N ILE A 18 -12.44 22.51 12.10
CA ILE A 18 -12.49 22.10 13.51
C ILE A 18 -13.66 21.15 13.81
N ASP A 19 -14.81 21.33 13.15
CA ASP A 19 -15.97 20.47 13.37
C ASP A 19 -15.76 19.10 12.71
N ALA A 20 -15.13 19.07 11.54
CA ALA A 20 -14.66 17.83 10.92
C ALA A 20 -13.65 17.08 11.82
N PHE A 21 -12.68 17.79 12.38
CA PHE A 21 -11.70 17.20 13.31
C PHE A 21 -12.36 16.66 14.58
N LYS A 22 -13.27 17.43 15.20
CA LYS A 22 -14.06 17.00 16.36
C LYS A 22 -14.90 15.77 16.04
N HIS A 23 -15.49 15.72 14.84
CA HIS A 23 -16.25 14.57 14.39
C HIS A 23 -15.38 13.31 14.32
N ILE A 24 -14.21 13.38 13.66
CA ILE A 24 -13.28 12.26 13.57
C ILE A 24 -12.83 11.84 14.98
N ALA A 25 -12.33 12.77 15.80
CA ALA A 25 -11.83 12.46 17.14
C ALA A 25 -12.88 11.85 18.08
N THR A 26 -14.18 12.09 17.82
CA THR A 26 -15.28 11.48 18.58
C THR A 26 -15.54 10.03 18.16
N ASN A 27 -15.35 9.71 16.87
CA ASN A 27 -15.67 8.41 16.29
C ASN A 27 -14.44 7.50 16.14
N ASP A 28 -13.25 8.08 16.21
CA ASP A 28 -11.97 7.42 16.08
C ASP A 28 -11.12 7.67 17.31
N HIS A 29 -11.04 6.64 18.15
CA HIS A 29 -10.30 6.74 19.40
C HIS A 29 -8.78 6.68 19.20
N ASP A 30 -8.30 6.36 17.99
CA ASP A 30 -6.88 6.26 17.72
C ASP A 30 -6.31 7.60 17.24
N LEU A 31 -7.15 8.58 16.89
CA LEU A 31 -6.73 9.98 16.69
C LEU A 31 -6.42 10.65 18.03
N LYS A 32 -5.17 11.07 18.19
CA LYS A 32 -4.62 11.73 19.38
C LYS A 32 -4.06 13.11 19.04
N ILE A 33 -3.78 13.89 20.09
CA ILE A 33 -3.05 15.17 19.99
C ILE A 33 -1.83 15.08 20.90
N ASP A 34 -0.65 15.35 20.36
CA ASP A 34 0.62 15.28 21.08
C ASP A 34 0.81 16.46 22.06
N GLY A 35 1.97 16.52 22.71
CA GLY A 35 2.33 17.57 23.66
C GLY A 35 2.52 18.97 23.05
N VAL A 36 2.63 19.07 21.73
CA VAL A 36 2.83 20.32 20.97
C VAL A 36 1.65 20.65 20.04
N ASP A 37 0.48 20.07 20.34
CA ASP A 37 -0.80 20.29 19.66
C ASP A 37 -0.85 19.82 18.20
N ARG A 38 -0.05 18.81 17.83
CA ARG A 38 -0.14 18.16 16.52
C ARG A 38 -0.97 16.88 16.60
N PRO A 39 -1.83 16.62 15.61
CA PRO A 39 -2.60 15.39 15.56
C PRO A 39 -1.74 14.22 15.04
N PHE A 40 -1.95 13.05 15.64
CA PHE A 40 -1.33 11.79 15.21
C PHE A 40 -2.28 10.63 15.44
N TYR A 41 -2.10 9.56 14.68
CA TYR A 41 -2.78 8.29 14.91
C TYR A 41 -1.89 7.33 15.72
N ALA A 42 -2.50 6.63 16.67
CA ALA A 42 -1.91 5.50 17.36
C ALA A 42 -2.72 4.24 17.09
N CYS A 43 -2.38 3.53 16.01
CA CYS A 43 -3.26 2.57 15.37
C CYS A 43 -3.29 1.22 16.10
N SER A 44 -4.37 0.96 16.83
CA SER A 44 -4.56 -0.25 17.62
C SER A 44 -5.36 -1.33 16.89
N GLY A 45 -6.05 -0.98 15.80
CA GLY A 45 -6.96 -1.88 15.07
C GLY A 45 -6.32 -2.79 14.03
N LEU A 46 -5.00 -2.69 13.80
CA LEU A 46 -4.28 -3.44 12.77
C LEU A 46 -3.78 -4.83 13.23
N ILE A 47 -4.35 -5.35 14.33
CA ILE A 47 -3.99 -6.66 14.91
C ILE A 47 -4.37 -7.77 13.90
N PRO A 48 -3.43 -8.61 13.44
CA PRO A 48 -3.73 -9.65 12.47
C PRO A 48 -4.67 -10.71 13.03
N ALA A 49 -5.59 -11.19 12.18
CA ALA A 49 -6.06 -12.55 12.26
C ALA A 49 -4.96 -13.47 11.72
N ASP A 50 -4.71 -14.61 12.39
CA ASP A 50 -3.66 -15.60 12.08
C ASP A 50 -3.77 -16.16 10.64
N LEU A 51 -3.33 -15.41 9.63
CA LEU A 51 -3.11 -15.92 8.29
C LEU A 51 -1.61 -16.12 8.07
N ALA A 52 -1.27 -17.33 7.63
CA ALA A 52 0.07 -17.67 7.22
C ALA A 52 0.46 -16.83 6.00
N ILE A 53 1.57 -16.10 6.09
CA ILE A 53 2.30 -15.70 4.88
C ILE A 53 2.82 -17.00 4.25
N PRO A 54 2.69 -17.19 2.93
CA PRO A 54 3.52 -18.15 2.22
C PRO A 54 5.00 -17.85 2.47
N THR A 55 5.61 -18.53 3.43
CA THR A 55 7.06 -18.53 3.65
C THR A 55 7.69 -19.52 2.68
N GLY A 56 8.49 -19.04 1.74
CA GLY A 56 9.15 -19.87 0.72
C GLY A 56 9.02 -19.27 -0.68
N PRO A 57 9.68 -19.86 -1.69
CA PRO A 57 9.53 -19.42 -3.07
C PRO A 57 8.05 -19.49 -3.47
N ALA A 58 7.59 -18.49 -4.22
CA ALA A 58 6.22 -18.48 -4.72
C ALA A 58 5.91 -19.77 -5.48
N SER A 59 4.94 -20.54 -5.01
CA SER A 59 4.47 -21.78 -5.66
C SER A 59 3.41 -21.51 -6.73
N SER A 60 3.01 -20.24 -6.88
CA SER A 60 2.07 -19.82 -7.91
C SER A 60 2.70 -20.02 -9.30
N THR A 61 1.98 -20.70 -10.18
CA THR A 61 2.37 -20.90 -11.58
C THR A 61 2.23 -19.63 -12.41
N PHE A 62 1.66 -18.56 -11.84
CA PHE A 62 1.33 -17.32 -12.53
C PHE A 62 2.31 -16.20 -12.20
N THR A 63 2.78 -16.09 -10.96
CA THR A 63 3.79 -15.13 -10.52
C THR A 63 5.15 -15.80 -10.57
N ASN A 64 6.03 -15.33 -11.45
CA ASN A 64 7.43 -15.73 -11.39
C ASN A 64 8.05 -14.71 -10.44
N PRO A 65 8.43 -15.01 -9.19
CA PRO A 65 9.10 -14.01 -8.38
C PRO A 65 10.50 -13.84 -9.00
N PRO A 66 10.82 -12.69 -9.61
CA PRO A 66 12.22 -12.36 -9.75
C PRO A 66 12.68 -11.85 -8.37
N PHE A 67 13.99 -11.96 -8.11
CA PHE A 67 14.66 -11.39 -6.94
C PHE A 67 14.63 -12.24 -5.67
N ALA A 68 15.73 -12.97 -5.47
CA ALA A 68 16.26 -13.22 -4.13
C ALA A 68 17.13 -12.02 -3.75
N VAL A 69 17.09 -11.61 -2.48
CA VAL A 69 17.97 -10.58 -1.92
C VAL A 69 19.00 -11.19 -0.98
N ASP A 70 20.10 -10.46 -0.80
CA ASP A 70 21.14 -10.70 0.18
C ASP A 70 21.22 -9.52 1.17
N SER A 71 22.20 -9.55 2.08
CA SER A 71 22.34 -8.53 3.13
C SER A 71 22.72 -7.15 2.60
N THR A 72 23.01 -7.00 1.31
CA THR A 72 23.29 -5.72 0.67
C THR A 72 22.08 -5.26 -0.13
N THR A 73 21.61 -6.11 -1.04
CA THR A 73 20.54 -5.81 -1.98
C THR A 73 19.18 -5.63 -1.33
N ALA A 74 18.94 -6.23 -0.15
CA ALA A 74 17.71 -5.98 0.62
C ALA A 74 17.56 -4.51 1.07
N PHE A 75 18.65 -3.76 1.15
CA PHE A 75 18.70 -2.36 1.58
C PHE A 75 19.04 -1.41 0.41
N GLN A 76 18.79 -1.85 -0.83
CA GLN A 76 19.05 -1.09 -2.06
C GLN A 76 17.90 -1.23 -3.07
N LEU A 77 16.70 -1.53 -2.57
CA LEU A 77 15.52 -1.70 -3.41
C LEU A 77 14.94 -0.33 -3.74
N HIS A 78 14.44 -0.16 -4.96
CA HIS A 78 13.81 1.06 -5.45
C HIS A 78 12.69 0.72 -6.41
N SER A 79 11.50 1.28 -6.19
CA SER A 79 10.35 1.07 -7.10
C SER A 79 10.40 2.02 -8.28
N ARG A 80 10.96 3.21 -8.09
CA ARG A 80 11.12 4.22 -9.14
C ARG A 80 12.31 5.16 -8.87
N PRO A 81 13.54 4.71 -9.12
CA PRO A 81 14.72 5.55 -8.98
C PRO A 81 14.56 6.87 -9.76
N GLY A 82 14.78 7.99 -9.07
CA GLY A 82 14.72 9.33 -9.66
C GLY A 82 13.37 10.05 -9.58
N ALA A 83 12.35 9.45 -8.93
CA ALA A 83 11.14 10.17 -8.57
C ALA A 83 11.44 11.39 -7.67
N PRO A 84 10.64 12.46 -7.71
CA PRO A 84 10.89 13.69 -6.96
C PRO A 84 10.73 13.53 -5.44
N PHE A 85 10.00 12.50 -4.99
CA PHE A 85 9.79 12.17 -3.60
C PHE A 85 10.12 10.70 -3.33
N VAL A 86 10.55 10.43 -2.10
CA VAL A 86 10.89 9.08 -1.61
C VAL A 86 10.03 8.68 -0.41
N ILE A 87 9.52 7.45 -0.45
CA ILE A 87 9.06 6.72 0.74
C ILE A 87 10.21 5.83 1.16
N TYR A 88 10.90 6.20 2.24
CA TYR A 88 12.02 5.44 2.77
C TYR A 88 11.54 4.45 3.83
N LEU A 89 11.65 3.16 3.52
CA LEU A 89 11.39 2.06 4.44
C LEU A 89 12.66 1.75 5.22
N ASP A 90 12.76 2.34 6.40
CA ASP A 90 13.92 2.28 7.27
C ASP A 90 13.90 1.01 8.14
N PHE A 91 14.55 -0.04 7.63
CA PHE A 91 14.75 -1.31 8.33
C PHE A 91 16.07 -1.39 9.10
N ASN A 92 16.95 -0.39 8.97
CA ASN A 92 18.30 -0.43 9.55
C ASN A 92 18.34 0.01 11.02
N GLY A 93 17.25 0.62 11.50
CA GLY A 93 17.10 1.13 12.85
C GLY A 93 17.41 2.62 12.91
N HIS A 94 16.66 3.35 13.72
CA HIS A 94 16.68 4.81 13.68
C HIS A 94 16.71 5.41 15.09
N THR A 95 17.54 6.43 15.29
CA THR A 95 17.52 7.22 16.52
C THR A 95 16.74 8.49 16.27
N THR A 96 15.56 8.57 16.89
CA THR A 96 14.64 9.71 16.72
C THR A 96 14.91 10.73 17.82
N THR A 97 15.10 11.99 17.44
CA THR A 97 15.18 13.11 18.37
C THR A 97 14.27 14.24 17.89
N MET A 98 13.01 14.24 18.32
CA MET A 98 12.07 15.31 17.99
C MET A 98 11.01 15.52 19.07
N ALA A 99 10.57 16.77 19.23
CA ALA A 99 9.64 17.16 20.29
C ALA A 99 8.29 16.46 20.25
N GLY A 100 7.81 16.09 19.04
CA GLY A 100 6.52 15.42 18.84
C GLY A 100 6.49 13.97 19.31
N TRP A 101 7.65 13.31 19.46
CA TRP A 101 7.74 11.92 19.91
C TRP A 101 8.44 11.80 21.26
N ASN A 102 7.98 10.88 22.10
CA ASN A 102 8.56 10.57 23.40
C ASN A 102 8.84 11.81 24.28
N GLY A 103 7.97 12.83 24.19
CA GLY A 103 8.13 14.10 24.91
C GLY A 103 9.42 14.87 24.59
N GLY A 104 10.02 14.64 23.41
CA GLY A 104 11.30 15.22 23.01
C GLY A 104 12.54 14.47 23.49
N VAL A 105 12.38 13.39 24.25
CA VAL A 105 13.49 12.55 24.70
C VAL A 105 13.90 11.61 23.58
N SER A 106 15.18 11.64 23.19
CA SER A 106 15.72 10.75 22.17
C SER A 106 15.48 9.27 22.51
N PHE A 107 15.10 8.49 21.51
CA PHE A 107 14.98 7.03 21.61
C PHE A 107 15.48 6.37 20.33
N THR A 108 15.82 5.09 20.44
CA THR A 108 16.33 4.30 19.31
C THR A 108 15.38 3.15 19.03
N THR A 109 14.86 3.11 17.80
CA THR A 109 14.22 1.92 17.25
C THR A 109 15.32 0.99 16.74
N PRO A 110 15.42 -0.27 17.21
CA PRO A 110 16.40 -1.21 16.71
C PRO A 110 16.11 -1.58 15.24
N ALA A 111 17.12 -2.14 14.58
CA ALA A 111 16.95 -2.72 13.25
C ALA A 111 15.82 -3.77 13.24
N PHE A 112 15.16 -3.89 12.10
CA PHE A 112 14.10 -4.88 11.92
C PHE A 112 14.62 -6.31 12.13
N GLN A 113 13.89 -7.07 12.94
CA GLN A 113 14.18 -8.46 13.21
C GLN A 113 12.88 -9.19 13.57
N LEU A 114 12.60 -10.28 12.89
CA LEU A 114 11.48 -11.17 13.23
C LEU A 114 11.78 -11.95 14.51
N SER A 115 10.77 -12.15 15.36
CA SER A 115 10.90 -12.74 16.70
C SER A 115 11.53 -14.14 16.73
N ASP A 116 11.42 -14.89 15.63
CA ASP A 116 11.92 -16.26 15.45
C ASP A 116 13.23 -16.31 14.64
N THR A 117 13.93 -15.19 14.49
CA THR A 117 15.28 -15.12 13.91
C THR A 117 16.31 -14.72 14.97
N ALA A 118 17.54 -15.24 14.85
CA ALA A 118 18.59 -14.99 15.85
C ALA A 118 19.33 -13.66 15.62
N ILE A 119 19.43 -13.20 14.37
CA ILE A 119 20.18 -12.03 13.94
C ILE A 119 19.39 -11.25 12.87
N TRP A 120 19.59 -9.94 12.78
CA TRP A 120 18.85 -9.06 11.87
C TRP A 120 19.04 -9.42 10.38
N ASN A 121 20.22 -9.89 9.98
CA ASN A 121 20.54 -10.24 8.58
C ASN A 121 20.25 -11.71 8.21
N ASP A 122 19.47 -12.42 9.04
CA ASP A 122 18.96 -13.74 8.70
C ASP A 122 18.20 -13.68 7.35
N LYS A 123 18.37 -14.71 6.50
CA LYS A 123 17.72 -14.78 5.18
C LYS A 123 16.21 -14.57 5.26
N ARG A 124 15.56 -15.01 6.34
CA ARG A 124 14.13 -14.81 6.55
C ARG A 124 13.76 -13.33 6.79
N ASN A 125 14.61 -12.56 7.46
CA ASN A 125 14.42 -11.11 7.59
C ASN A 125 14.63 -10.41 6.24
N LEU A 126 15.66 -10.79 5.49
CA LEU A 126 15.94 -10.22 4.16
C LEU A 126 14.79 -10.48 3.18
N ASP A 127 14.23 -11.70 3.19
CA ASP A 127 13.05 -12.03 2.38
C ASP A 127 11.80 -11.27 2.83
N ALA A 128 11.64 -11.04 4.14
CA ALA A 128 10.56 -10.22 4.65
C ALA A 128 10.70 -8.75 4.20
N ILE A 129 11.90 -8.19 4.21
CA ILE A 129 12.17 -6.82 3.71
C ILE A 129 11.77 -6.70 2.24
N LEU A 130 12.19 -7.63 1.39
CA LEU A 130 11.81 -7.64 -0.02
C LEU A 130 10.28 -7.70 -0.18
N ASN A 131 9.61 -8.59 0.56
CA ASN A 131 8.17 -8.75 0.47
C ASN A 131 7.42 -7.50 0.95
N LEU A 132 7.84 -6.91 2.06
CA LEU A 132 7.25 -5.67 2.60
C LEU A 132 7.44 -4.51 1.63
N TRP A 133 8.66 -4.34 1.10
CA TRP A 133 8.95 -3.33 0.09
C TRP A 133 8.08 -3.53 -1.17
N SER A 134 7.91 -4.77 -1.63
CA SER A 134 7.11 -5.04 -2.83
C SER A 134 5.63 -4.70 -2.66
N HIS A 135 5.06 -4.91 -1.47
CA HIS A 135 3.69 -4.52 -1.16
C HIS A 135 3.52 -3.01 -1.13
N VAL A 136 4.36 -2.31 -0.37
CA VAL A 136 4.27 -0.84 -0.30
C VAL A 136 4.51 -0.22 -1.68
N SER A 137 5.38 -0.83 -2.50
CA SER A 137 5.60 -0.42 -3.88
C SER A 137 4.36 -0.58 -4.76
N GLU A 138 3.58 -1.66 -4.58
CA GLU A 138 2.29 -1.88 -5.25
C GLU A 138 1.28 -0.82 -4.80
N ASP A 139 1.10 -0.62 -3.49
CA ASP A 139 0.13 0.32 -2.93
C ASP A 139 0.36 1.76 -3.44
N TYR A 140 1.62 2.14 -3.69
CA TYR A 140 1.98 3.47 -4.19
C TYR A 140 2.29 3.50 -5.71
N ALA A 141 2.07 2.41 -6.45
CA ALA A 141 2.45 2.29 -7.86
C ALA A 141 1.77 3.33 -8.77
N ALA A 142 0.60 3.83 -8.37
CA ALA A 142 -0.19 4.82 -9.09
C ALA A 142 0.39 6.25 -9.05
N TRP A 143 1.43 6.52 -8.27
CA TRP A 143 2.01 7.86 -8.08
C TRP A 143 3.49 7.96 -8.43
N ASP A 144 3.94 9.18 -8.72
CA ASP A 144 5.34 9.54 -8.96
C ASP A 144 6.16 9.65 -7.67
N VAL A 145 6.42 8.48 -7.08
CA VAL A 145 7.16 8.32 -5.84
C VAL A 145 8.06 7.09 -5.93
N ASP A 146 9.23 7.18 -5.31
CA ASP A 146 10.15 6.05 -5.16
C ASP A 146 9.99 5.43 -3.78
N VAL A 147 9.50 4.20 -3.72
CA VAL A 147 9.51 3.39 -2.50
C VAL A 147 10.86 2.69 -2.44
N THR A 148 11.63 2.97 -1.40
CA THR A 148 13.02 2.50 -1.31
C THR A 148 13.38 1.95 0.07
N THR A 149 14.28 0.95 0.08
CA THR A 149 14.96 0.49 1.30
C THR A 149 16.40 1.01 1.40
N GLU A 150 16.86 1.77 0.41
CA GLU A 150 18.15 2.47 0.44
C GLU A 150 18.02 3.75 1.25
N GLN A 151 18.96 3.98 2.18
CA GLN A 151 19.02 5.22 2.94
C GLN A 151 19.18 6.40 1.97
N PRO A 152 18.17 7.29 1.85
CA PRO A 152 18.25 8.40 0.92
C PRO A 152 19.28 9.43 1.39
N ALA A 153 19.75 10.26 0.46
CA ALA A 153 20.54 11.44 0.78
C ALA A 153 19.75 12.37 1.71
N THR A 154 20.44 13.10 2.59
CA THR A 154 19.81 14.01 3.56
C THR A 154 19.13 15.23 2.95
N THR A 155 19.16 15.37 1.62
CA THR A 155 18.44 16.40 0.87
C THR A 155 17.17 15.87 0.20
N ALA A 156 16.97 14.54 0.22
CA ALA A 156 15.79 13.92 -0.34
C ALA A 156 14.54 14.36 0.43
N ARG A 157 13.41 14.42 -0.27
CA ARG A 157 12.12 14.81 0.30
C ARG A 157 11.15 13.65 0.25
N GLY A 158 10.29 13.53 1.25
CA GLY A 158 9.25 12.52 1.29
C GLY A 158 8.92 12.11 2.71
N GLN A 159 8.91 10.82 2.99
CA GLN A 159 8.56 10.29 4.30
C GLN A 159 9.44 9.10 4.67
N ARG A 160 9.89 9.05 5.92
CA ARG A 160 10.54 7.89 6.53
C ARG A 160 9.50 7.06 7.29
N ALA A 161 9.51 5.76 7.05
CA ALA A 161 8.82 4.76 7.86
C ALA A 161 9.86 3.94 8.61
N VAL A 162 9.96 4.12 9.92
CA VAL A 162 10.90 3.39 10.78
C VAL A 162 10.26 2.09 11.23
N ILE A 163 10.84 0.97 10.82
CA ILE A 163 10.25 -0.36 10.97
C ILE A 163 11.14 -1.21 11.87
N GLY A 164 10.63 -1.52 13.06
CA GLY A 164 11.40 -2.27 14.05
C GLY A 164 10.91 -2.04 15.47
N GLY A 165 11.54 -2.74 16.41
CA GLY A 165 11.32 -2.51 17.83
C GLY A 165 9.90 -2.77 18.31
N SER A 166 9.65 -2.29 19.53
CA SER A 166 8.41 -2.45 20.25
C SER A 166 7.90 -1.08 20.75
N VAL A 167 6.60 -0.86 20.63
CA VAL A 167 5.80 0.22 21.20
C VAL A 167 6.05 0.39 22.70
N SER A 168 6.34 -0.71 23.41
CA SER A 168 6.66 -0.69 24.84
C SER A 168 8.01 -0.05 25.16
N GLN A 169 8.89 0.14 24.17
CA GLN A 169 10.22 0.72 24.37
C GLN A 169 10.18 2.22 24.66
N TRP A 170 9.19 2.95 24.14
CA TRP A 170 9.12 4.39 24.31
C TRP A 170 7.70 4.95 24.32
N LEU A 171 6.78 4.43 23.49
CA LEU A 171 5.44 5.01 23.36
C LEU A 171 4.50 4.57 24.50
N MET A 172 4.64 3.33 24.98
CA MET A 172 3.87 2.77 26.11
C MET A 172 2.33 2.83 25.95
N VAL A 173 1.84 2.80 24.71
CA VAL A 173 0.41 2.64 24.37
C VAL A 173 0.22 1.41 23.46
N SER A 174 -1.00 0.91 23.33
CA SER A 174 -1.27 -0.16 22.37
C SER A 174 -1.38 0.44 20.97
N ALA A 175 -0.44 0.10 20.09
CA ALA A 175 -0.45 0.47 18.67
C ALA A 175 0.44 -0.50 17.87
N ALA A 176 0.03 -0.85 16.65
CA ALA A 176 0.86 -1.55 15.68
C ALA A 176 1.75 -0.58 14.89
N GLY A 177 1.30 0.68 14.77
CA GLY A 177 2.05 1.77 14.18
C GLY A 177 1.52 3.12 14.65
N VAL A 178 2.33 4.16 14.49
CA VAL A 178 1.94 5.55 14.76
C VAL A 178 2.47 6.50 13.70
N ALA A 179 1.69 7.54 13.42
CA ALA A 179 2.05 8.56 12.44
C ALA A 179 1.40 9.91 12.76
N HIS A 180 2.19 10.98 12.70
CA HIS A 180 1.64 12.33 12.62
C HIS A 180 0.96 12.54 11.27
N LEU A 181 -0.08 13.36 11.26
CA LEU A 181 -0.70 13.78 10.02
C LEU A 181 0.12 14.88 9.34
N ARG A 182 0.08 14.90 8.00
CA ARG A 182 0.65 15.95 7.15
C ARG A 182 2.17 16.12 7.29
N THR A 183 2.90 15.02 7.41
CA THR A 183 4.38 15.03 7.48
C THR A 183 5.05 14.72 6.16
N PHE A 184 4.33 14.14 5.19
CA PHE A 184 4.90 13.75 3.91
C PHE A 184 5.46 14.95 3.14
N GLY A 185 6.64 14.75 2.52
CA GLY A 185 7.29 15.73 1.65
C GLY A 185 8.30 16.62 2.36
N ASN A 186 8.53 16.41 3.66
CA ASN A 186 9.62 17.06 4.39
C ASN A 186 10.98 16.48 3.98
N VAL A 187 12.06 17.19 4.31
CA VAL A 187 13.44 16.73 4.06
C VAL A 187 13.77 15.58 5.02
N LEU A 188 14.41 14.52 4.52
CA LEU A 188 14.80 13.33 5.29
C LEU A 188 16.24 13.45 5.81
N ASP A 189 16.47 14.33 6.78
CA ASP A 189 17.82 14.67 7.28
C ASP A 189 18.20 13.99 8.61
N GLY A 190 17.35 13.10 9.13
CA GLY A 190 17.53 12.44 10.43
C GLY A 190 16.97 13.25 11.62
N THR A 191 16.49 14.47 11.37
CA THR A 191 15.62 15.22 12.29
C THR A 191 14.18 15.32 11.77
N ASP A 192 13.89 14.56 10.71
CA ASP A 192 12.57 14.39 10.12
C ASP A 192 11.53 13.81 11.10
N ASP A 193 10.26 13.87 10.71
CA ASP A 193 9.13 13.30 11.47
C ASP A 193 8.71 11.96 10.86
N PRO A 194 9.31 10.84 11.31
CA PRO A 194 8.98 9.52 10.80
C PRO A 194 7.59 9.06 11.28
N CYS A 195 7.00 8.14 10.52
CA CYS A 195 6.02 7.21 11.07
C CYS A 195 6.73 5.95 11.57
N PHE A 196 6.14 5.26 12.54
CA PHE A 196 6.72 4.08 13.18
C PHE A 196 5.84 2.86 12.99
N ILE A 197 6.46 1.73 12.72
CA ILE A 197 5.82 0.43 12.63
C ILE A 197 6.51 -0.50 13.63
N PHE A 198 5.77 -0.95 14.64
CA PHE A 198 6.29 -1.77 15.73
C PHE A 198 6.22 -3.24 15.38
N SER A 199 7.34 -3.81 14.94
CA SER A 199 7.38 -5.19 14.45
C SER A 199 7.44 -6.24 15.56
N ALA A 200 7.69 -5.85 16.81
CA ALA A 200 7.92 -6.78 17.93
C ALA A 200 6.73 -6.99 18.89
N ASP A 201 5.62 -6.23 18.78
CA ASP A 201 4.52 -6.26 19.78
C ASP A 201 3.34 -7.19 19.50
N GLY A 202 3.34 -7.89 18.37
CA GLY A 202 2.35 -8.92 18.09
C GLY A 202 2.33 -9.31 16.62
N TYR A 203 1.74 -10.43 16.20
CA TYR A 203 0.91 -11.40 16.89
C TYR A 203 1.11 -12.74 16.15
N SER A 204 1.39 -13.81 16.90
CA SER A 204 1.91 -15.14 16.48
C SER A 204 3.24 -15.12 15.70
N SER A 205 4.21 -15.89 16.23
CA SER A 205 5.65 -15.77 15.96
C SER A 205 6.13 -16.19 14.57
N THR A 206 5.25 -16.29 13.57
CA THR A 206 5.62 -16.75 12.22
C THR A 206 5.13 -15.84 11.09
N SER A 207 4.16 -14.95 11.33
CA SER A 207 3.51 -14.17 10.29
C SER A 207 3.72 -12.66 10.48
N TYR A 208 4.60 -12.07 9.67
CA TYR A 208 4.75 -10.61 9.54
C TYR A 208 3.67 -9.97 8.64
N ALA A 209 2.54 -10.65 8.40
CA ALA A 209 1.59 -10.30 7.34
C ALA A 209 0.90 -8.96 7.59
N TYR A 210 0.73 -8.62 8.87
CA TYR A 210 0.14 -7.35 9.28
C TYR A 210 1.03 -6.17 8.92
N LEU A 211 2.36 -6.34 8.91
CA LEU A 211 3.29 -5.26 8.58
C LEU A 211 3.08 -4.74 7.16
N ASN A 212 2.67 -5.60 6.22
CA ASN A 212 2.36 -5.19 4.85
C ASN A 212 1.32 -4.07 4.83
N GLN A 213 0.22 -4.24 5.57
CA GLN A 213 -0.81 -3.21 5.65
C GLN A 213 -0.38 -2.06 6.56
N CYS A 214 0.25 -2.37 7.70
CA CYS A 214 0.63 -1.37 8.69
C CYS A 214 1.54 -0.30 8.09
N ILE A 215 2.55 -0.68 7.30
CA ILE A 215 3.47 0.28 6.70
C ILE A 215 2.72 1.27 5.80
N SER A 216 1.94 0.78 4.84
CA SER A 216 1.18 1.65 3.94
C SER A 216 0.12 2.47 4.66
N HIS A 217 -0.52 1.90 5.69
CA HIS A 217 -1.52 2.56 6.53
C HIS A 217 -0.93 3.75 7.30
N GLU A 218 0.19 3.55 7.99
CA GLU A 218 0.88 4.63 8.69
C GLU A 218 1.38 5.70 7.73
N LEU A 219 1.93 5.29 6.58
CA LEU A 219 2.28 6.23 5.50
C LEU A 219 1.05 7.02 5.01
N GLY A 220 -0.12 6.40 4.94
CA GLY A 220 -1.38 7.07 4.60
C GLY A 220 -1.73 8.20 5.59
N HIS A 221 -1.52 8.01 6.89
CA HIS A 221 -1.69 9.07 7.87
C HIS A 221 -0.74 10.25 7.64
N THR A 222 0.51 10.00 7.21
CA THR A 222 1.46 11.08 6.86
C THR A 222 0.97 11.95 5.70
N LEU A 223 0.10 11.38 4.85
CA LEU A 223 -0.61 12.03 3.74
C LEU A 223 -1.98 12.60 4.18
N SER A 224 -2.22 12.69 5.49
CA SER A 224 -3.45 13.19 6.13
C SER A 224 -4.70 12.34 5.90
N LEU A 225 -4.54 11.05 5.62
CA LEU A 225 -5.67 10.13 5.56
C LEU A 225 -6.14 9.75 6.97
N ASN A 226 -7.46 9.62 7.13
CA ASN A 226 -8.11 9.07 8.31
C ASN A 226 -8.43 7.60 8.09
N HIS A 227 -8.76 6.89 9.17
CA HIS A 227 -9.20 5.50 9.05
C HIS A 227 -10.47 5.36 8.20
N TRP A 228 -10.53 4.26 7.46
CA TRP A 228 -11.74 3.78 6.83
C TRP A 228 -12.47 2.83 7.76
N GLY A 229 -13.53 3.33 8.41
CA GLY A 229 -14.34 2.60 9.40
C GLY A 229 -15.72 2.20 8.90
N GLU A 230 -16.54 1.65 9.78
CA GLU A 230 -17.94 1.31 9.53
C GLU A 230 -18.87 1.95 10.57
N VAL A 231 -19.99 2.53 10.14
CA VAL A 231 -21.08 2.94 11.04
C VAL A 231 -21.79 1.71 11.59
N ALA A 232 -22.53 1.85 12.69
CA ALA A 232 -23.33 0.74 13.21
C ALA A 232 -24.39 0.29 12.20
N TYR A 233 -24.55 -1.02 11.99
CA TYR A 233 -25.49 -1.57 11.02
C TYR A 233 -26.08 -2.91 11.48
N THR A 234 -27.23 -3.29 10.91
CA THR A 234 -27.91 -4.57 11.20
C THR A 234 -28.15 -5.33 9.90
N VAL A 235 -27.70 -6.59 9.84
CA VAL A 235 -28.03 -7.53 8.74
C VAL A 235 -28.77 -8.71 9.34
N GLY A 236 -30.03 -8.89 8.93
CA GLY A 236 -30.91 -9.89 9.53
C GLY A 236 -31.14 -9.61 11.01
N THR A 237 -30.75 -10.54 11.89
CA THR A 237 -30.86 -10.40 13.36
C THR A 237 -29.56 -9.98 14.03
N LYS A 238 -28.46 -9.80 13.27
CA LYS A 238 -27.15 -9.45 13.81
C LYS A 238 -26.91 -7.94 13.66
N THR A 239 -26.67 -7.27 14.78
CA THR A 239 -26.23 -5.87 14.82
C THR A 239 -24.73 -5.81 15.04
N THR A 240 -24.02 -5.08 14.19
CA THR A 240 -22.59 -4.76 14.31
C THR A 240 -22.46 -3.32 14.80
N PRO A 241 -21.71 -3.07 15.90
CA PRO A 241 -21.45 -1.69 16.35
C PRO A 241 -20.55 -0.95 15.36
N ALA A 242 -20.51 0.38 15.46
CA ALA A 242 -19.56 1.17 14.71
C ALA A 242 -18.12 0.77 15.06
N GLN A 243 -17.22 0.85 14.08
CA GLN A 243 -15.80 0.55 14.25
C GLN A 243 -14.97 1.54 13.44
N ALA A 244 -13.85 2.00 14.01
CA ALA A 244 -12.92 2.90 13.31
C ALA A 244 -12.24 2.23 12.11
N TYR A 245 -12.17 0.89 12.12
CA TYR A 245 -11.53 0.09 11.09
C TYR A 245 -12.53 -0.82 10.40
N SER A 246 -12.71 -0.65 9.10
CA SER A 246 -13.43 -1.59 8.25
C SER A 246 -12.68 -2.91 8.25
N LYS A 247 -13.43 -4.00 8.41
CA LYS A 247 -12.88 -5.37 8.37
C LYS A 247 -12.80 -5.92 6.96
N GLY A 248 -13.15 -5.11 5.97
CA GLY A 248 -13.35 -5.52 4.59
C GLY A 248 -14.70 -6.19 4.38
N HIS A 249 -15.03 -6.36 3.11
CA HIS A 249 -16.35 -6.77 2.66
C HIS A 249 -16.26 -7.93 1.69
N ALA A 250 -17.23 -8.83 1.81
CA ALA A 250 -17.41 -9.85 0.79
C ALA A 250 -17.89 -9.20 -0.51
N VAL A 251 -17.31 -9.60 -1.63
CA VAL A 251 -17.67 -9.07 -2.94
C VAL A 251 -18.55 -10.09 -3.66
N THR A 252 -19.76 -9.69 -4.08
CA THR A 252 -20.70 -10.56 -4.81
C THR A 252 -20.70 -10.22 -6.30
N GLY A 253 -20.83 -11.22 -7.18
CA GLY A 253 -20.74 -11.03 -8.64
C GLY A 253 -19.30 -11.08 -9.18
N HIS A 254 -18.31 -11.25 -8.30
CA HIS A 254 -16.91 -11.42 -8.64
C HIS A 254 -16.43 -12.76 -8.05
N THR A 255 -16.45 -13.83 -8.85
CA THR A 255 -15.86 -15.13 -8.46
C THR A 255 -14.38 -14.90 -8.15
N GLY A 256 -13.73 -15.57 -7.19
CA GLY A 256 -12.26 -15.48 -6.98
C GLY A 256 -11.68 -14.22 -6.33
N ILE A 257 -12.47 -13.17 -6.13
CA ILE A 257 -12.22 -12.16 -5.10
C ILE A 257 -13.31 -12.37 -4.06
N SER A 258 -12.97 -13.00 -2.94
CA SER A 258 -13.94 -13.24 -1.88
C SER A 258 -14.09 -12.04 -0.97
N THR A 259 -13.06 -11.21 -0.84
CA THR A 259 -13.00 -10.08 0.09
C THR A 259 -12.19 -8.90 -0.45
N THR A 260 -12.67 -7.68 -0.21
CA THR A 260 -11.95 -6.42 -0.47
C THR A 260 -11.92 -5.54 0.76
N GLY A 261 -10.85 -4.78 0.97
CA GLY A 261 -10.72 -3.89 2.12
C GLY A 261 -9.95 -2.61 1.79
N PRO A 262 -10.27 -1.50 2.47
CA PRO A 262 -9.50 -0.27 2.36
C PRO A 262 -8.15 -0.40 3.08
N ILE A 263 -7.07 0.15 2.52
CA ILE A 263 -5.74 0.19 3.16
C ILE A 263 -5.81 0.90 4.52
N MET A 264 -6.52 2.04 4.60
CA MET A 264 -6.78 2.74 5.87
C MET A 264 -7.81 2.05 6.78
N GLY A 265 -8.26 0.84 6.47
CA GLY A 265 -9.07 0.00 7.36
C GLY A 265 -8.20 -0.93 8.21
N GLY A 266 -8.82 -1.97 8.77
CA GLY A 266 -8.14 -3.03 9.55
C GLY A 266 -8.34 -4.42 8.94
N GLY A 267 -8.76 -4.47 7.69
CA GLY A 267 -9.13 -5.68 6.95
C GLY A 267 -7.94 -6.53 6.51
N ALA A 268 -7.08 -6.94 7.44
CA ALA A 268 -5.86 -7.73 7.22
C ALA A 268 -6.06 -9.10 6.51
N ILE A 269 -7.29 -9.43 6.09
CA ILE A 269 -7.67 -10.70 5.48
C ILE A 269 -8.38 -10.54 4.12
N CYS A 270 -8.27 -9.37 3.48
CA CYS A 270 -8.87 -9.15 2.18
C CYS A 270 -7.99 -9.69 1.04
N SER A 271 -8.62 -10.32 0.04
CA SER A 271 -7.93 -10.79 -1.17
C SER A 271 -7.51 -9.66 -2.11
N LEU A 272 -8.13 -8.49 -1.99
CA LEU A 272 -7.82 -7.26 -2.70
C LEU A 272 -7.82 -6.11 -1.68
N MET A 273 -6.71 -5.40 -1.55
CA MET A 273 -6.62 -4.17 -0.73
C MET A 273 -6.50 -2.99 -1.69
N GLN A 274 -7.09 -1.84 -1.35
CA GLN A 274 -6.96 -0.64 -2.19
C GLN A 274 -7.05 0.63 -1.35
N TRP A 275 -6.48 1.72 -1.84
CA TRP A 275 -6.89 3.06 -1.45
C TRP A 275 -8.37 3.25 -1.76
N SER A 276 -9.11 3.89 -0.85
CA SER A 276 -10.56 3.95 -0.93
C SER A 276 -11.08 5.38 -0.93
N LYS A 277 -12.30 5.53 -1.44
CA LYS A 277 -13.10 6.76 -1.35
C LYS A 277 -14.45 6.51 -0.66
N GLY A 278 -14.51 5.44 0.14
CA GLY A 278 -15.69 5.06 0.91
C GLY A 278 -16.69 4.22 0.12
N ASP A 279 -16.24 3.56 -0.96
CA ASP A 279 -17.06 2.77 -1.90
C ASP A 279 -17.50 1.41 -1.34
N TYR A 280 -17.80 1.34 -0.06
CA TYR A 280 -18.15 0.10 0.60
C TYR A 280 -19.35 0.29 1.55
N PRO A 281 -20.14 -0.78 1.77
CA PRO A 281 -21.31 -0.71 2.63
C PRO A 281 -20.95 -0.22 4.03
N TYR A 282 -21.79 0.68 4.57
CA TYR A 282 -21.67 1.20 5.93
C TYR A 282 -20.41 2.02 6.21
N SER A 283 -19.70 2.52 5.19
CA SER A 283 -18.54 3.39 5.40
C SER A 283 -18.85 4.59 6.32
N THR A 284 -17.90 4.92 7.21
CA THR A 284 -17.97 6.10 8.09
C THR A 284 -17.81 7.44 7.39
N CYS A 285 -17.43 7.49 6.09
CA CYS A 285 -17.31 8.78 5.39
C CYS A 285 -18.65 9.40 5.07
N THR A 286 -19.14 10.22 5.99
CA THR A 286 -20.00 11.33 5.61
C THR A 286 -19.46 12.68 6.04
N VAL A 287 -18.59 12.79 7.06
CA VAL A 287 -17.97 14.07 7.44
C VAL A 287 -16.58 13.88 8.10
N PRO A 288 -15.47 14.40 7.51
CA PRO A 288 -15.39 14.91 6.14
C PRO A 288 -15.47 13.76 5.13
N THR A 289 -15.89 14.06 3.91
CA THR A 289 -15.78 13.12 2.79
C THR A 289 -14.29 12.97 2.42
N GLN A 290 -13.73 11.77 2.62
CA GLN A 290 -12.37 11.44 2.23
C GLN A 290 -12.37 10.65 0.92
N ASN A 291 -11.41 10.96 0.06
CA ASN A 291 -11.05 10.15 -1.11
C ASN A 291 -9.54 10.00 -1.08
N ASP A 292 -9.06 8.82 -0.69
CA ASP A 292 -7.63 8.57 -0.48
C ASP A 292 -6.84 8.90 -1.73
N ILE A 293 -7.32 8.45 -2.90
CA ILE A 293 -6.62 8.67 -4.18
C ILE A 293 -6.48 10.17 -4.43
N ALA A 294 -7.56 10.94 -4.22
CA ALA A 294 -7.51 12.39 -4.41
C ALA A 294 -6.59 13.08 -3.40
N PHE A 295 -6.59 12.64 -2.14
CA PHE A 295 -5.75 13.18 -1.07
C PHE A 295 -4.26 12.90 -1.32
N ILE A 296 -3.89 11.65 -1.62
CA ILE A 296 -2.52 11.27 -1.97
C ILE A 296 -2.05 12.08 -3.19
N SER A 297 -2.93 12.26 -4.19
CA SER A 297 -2.66 13.08 -5.38
C SER A 297 -2.47 14.58 -5.10
N THR A 298 -2.73 15.07 -3.89
CA THR A 298 -2.34 16.45 -3.49
C THR A 298 -0.87 16.57 -3.09
N TYR A 299 -0.23 15.45 -2.73
CA TYR A 299 1.20 15.40 -2.36
C TYR A 299 2.05 14.82 -3.49
N LEU A 300 1.52 13.82 -4.19
CA LEU A 300 2.24 13.07 -5.20
C LEU A 300 1.57 13.17 -6.56
N SER A 301 2.36 13.24 -7.64
CA SER A 301 1.79 13.29 -8.99
C SER A 301 1.20 11.93 -9.38
N HIS A 302 -0.07 11.88 -9.76
CA HIS A 302 -0.71 10.65 -10.23
C HIS A 302 -0.21 10.27 -11.64
N LEU A 303 0.07 9.00 -11.87
CA LEU A 303 0.60 8.47 -13.12
C LEU A 303 -0.51 8.00 -14.04
N THR A 304 -1.26 8.93 -14.62
CA THR A 304 -2.24 8.49 -15.64
C THR A 304 -1.54 8.21 -16.96
N ARG A 305 -1.63 6.97 -17.45
CA ARG A 305 -1.26 6.62 -18.82
C ARG A 305 -2.49 6.24 -19.63
N ILE A 306 -2.70 6.91 -20.76
CA ILE A 306 -3.80 6.57 -21.68
C ILE A 306 -3.18 6.27 -23.03
N ASP A 307 -2.89 5.00 -23.29
CA ASP A 307 -2.37 4.60 -24.59
C ASP A 307 -3.45 4.58 -25.67
N SER A 308 -3.02 4.92 -26.87
CA SER A 308 -3.73 4.74 -28.13
C SER A 308 -2.95 3.75 -28.99
N LEU A 309 -3.53 3.26 -30.09
CA LEU A 309 -2.78 2.41 -31.03
C LEU A 309 -1.50 3.08 -31.56
N SER A 310 -1.48 4.42 -31.63
CA SER A 310 -0.31 5.20 -32.04
C SER A 310 0.74 5.40 -30.96
N THR A 311 0.37 5.34 -29.68
CA THR A 311 1.27 5.56 -28.54
C THR A 311 1.61 4.27 -27.78
N ALA A 312 1.02 3.14 -28.19
CA ALA A 312 1.28 1.83 -27.62
C ALA A 312 2.78 1.50 -27.56
N THR A 313 3.22 0.93 -26.45
CA THR A 313 4.60 0.47 -26.29
C THR A 313 4.86 -0.65 -27.29
N SER A 314 5.77 -0.41 -28.25
CA SER A 314 6.17 -1.46 -29.19
C SER A 314 7.25 -2.34 -28.59
N LEU A 315 6.98 -3.63 -28.49
CA LEU A 315 7.98 -4.61 -28.10
C LEU A 315 8.63 -5.24 -29.32
N GLY A 316 9.88 -5.69 -29.17
CA GLY A 316 10.65 -6.32 -30.23
C GLY A 316 10.07 -7.66 -30.68
N ASN A 317 10.64 -8.23 -31.75
CA ASN A 317 10.23 -9.55 -32.23
C ASN A 317 10.96 -10.64 -31.45
N ALA A 318 10.25 -11.31 -30.54
CA ALA A 318 10.74 -12.50 -29.84
C ALA A 318 9.60 -13.50 -29.61
N ASN A 319 9.94 -14.78 -29.42
CA ASN A 319 8.96 -15.83 -29.14
C ASN A 319 8.33 -15.68 -27.73
N VAL A 320 9.06 -15.06 -26.81
CA VAL A 320 8.61 -14.72 -25.46
C VAL A 320 9.02 -13.28 -25.18
N ILE A 321 8.08 -12.49 -24.70
CA ILE A 321 8.26 -11.08 -24.39
C ILE A 321 7.63 -10.84 -23.02
N THR A 322 8.29 -10.03 -22.20
CA THR A 322 7.80 -9.57 -20.90
C THR A 322 7.70 -8.04 -20.94
N PHE A 323 6.68 -7.51 -20.27
CA PHE A 323 6.48 -6.07 -20.08
C PHE A 323 5.94 -5.84 -18.68
N ASP A 324 6.54 -4.88 -17.98
CA ASP A 324 6.12 -4.43 -16.67
C ASP A 324 5.54 -3.02 -16.78
N GLY A 325 4.53 -2.72 -15.97
CA GLY A 325 3.87 -1.43 -15.94
C GLY A 325 2.92 -1.33 -14.75
N ALA A 326 2.46 -0.12 -14.47
CA ALA A 326 1.44 0.16 -13.48
C ALA A 326 0.11 0.51 -14.17
N ILE A 327 -1.00 0.22 -13.49
CA ILE A 327 -2.33 0.71 -13.84
C ILE A 327 -2.76 1.61 -12.69
N ALA A 328 -2.72 2.92 -12.89
CA ALA A 328 -2.93 3.87 -11.80
C ALA A 328 -4.41 3.98 -11.38
N ASP A 329 -5.34 3.87 -12.34
CA ASP A 329 -6.77 3.88 -12.09
C ASP A 329 -7.56 3.15 -13.19
N SER A 330 -8.90 3.14 -13.08
CA SER A 330 -9.78 2.48 -14.05
C SER A 330 -9.80 3.08 -15.47
N THR A 331 -9.22 4.26 -15.65
CA THR A 331 -9.08 4.96 -16.94
C THR A 331 -7.70 4.80 -17.54
N ASP A 332 -6.71 4.36 -16.75
CA ASP A 332 -5.38 3.99 -17.22
C ASP A 332 -5.48 2.74 -18.10
N VAL A 333 -4.98 2.87 -19.33
CA VAL A 333 -4.97 1.79 -20.30
C VAL A 333 -3.57 1.67 -20.86
N ASN A 334 -2.93 0.54 -20.58
CA ASN A 334 -1.66 0.17 -21.18
C ASN A 334 -1.91 -0.64 -22.47
N LEU A 335 -1.37 -0.16 -23.58
CA LEU A 335 -1.37 -0.88 -24.86
C LEU A 335 0.05 -1.30 -25.22
N ILE A 336 0.21 -2.60 -25.42
CA ILE A 336 1.47 -3.20 -25.84
C ILE A 336 1.33 -3.69 -27.27
N LYS A 337 2.06 -3.06 -28.19
CA LYS A 337 2.09 -3.44 -29.60
C LYS A 337 3.10 -4.57 -29.81
N ILE A 338 2.62 -5.66 -30.40
CA ILE A 338 3.41 -6.83 -30.77
C ILE A 338 3.23 -7.15 -32.26
N ARG A 339 4.20 -7.85 -32.85
CA ARG A 339 4.06 -8.47 -34.17
C ARG A 339 3.95 -9.98 -33.98
N ALA A 340 2.82 -10.56 -34.38
CA ALA A 340 2.58 -12.00 -34.28
C ALA A 340 2.58 -12.65 -35.68
N ALA A 341 3.05 -13.90 -35.74
CA ALA A 341 2.93 -14.77 -36.91
C ALA A 341 1.75 -15.74 -36.72
N PRO A 342 1.26 -16.43 -37.78
CA PRO A 342 0.22 -17.42 -37.63
C PRO A 342 0.61 -18.51 -36.63
N GLY A 343 -0.32 -18.87 -35.75
CA GLY A 343 -0.07 -19.84 -34.68
C GLY A 343 -0.67 -19.41 -33.34
N THR A 344 -0.37 -20.16 -32.29
CA THR A 344 -0.91 -19.89 -30.95
C THR A 344 -0.14 -18.78 -30.27
N LEU A 345 -0.84 -17.70 -29.93
CA LEU A 345 -0.39 -16.65 -29.03
C LEU A 345 -0.99 -16.89 -27.64
N THR A 346 -0.13 -16.95 -26.62
CA THR A 346 -0.54 -16.99 -25.21
C THR A 346 -0.11 -15.69 -24.56
N VAL A 347 -1.04 -15.00 -23.92
CA VAL A 347 -0.77 -13.79 -23.13
C VAL A 347 -1.13 -14.10 -21.69
N GLY A 348 -0.16 -13.94 -20.79
CA GLY A 348 -0.36 -14.04 -19.35
C GLY A 348 -0.08 -12.71 -18.70
N GLY A 349 -1.07 -12.16 -18.00
CA GLY A 349 -0.94 -10.95 -17.20
C GLY A 349 -0.83 -11.31 -15.72
N LYS A 350 0.11 -10.67 -15.04
CA LYS A 350 0.43 -10.91 -13.63
C LYS A 350 0.10 -9.65 -12.84
N VAL A 351 -0.25 -9.84 -11.58
CA VAL A 351 -0.40 -8.77 -10.58
C VAL A 351 0.61 -9.02 -9.47
N ALA A 352 0.74 -8.08 -8.54
CA ALA A 352 1.58 -8.28 -7.35
C ALA A 352 1.26 -9.61 -6.66
N TYR A 353 2.31 -10.30 -6.23
CA TYR A 353 2.19 -11.68 -5.75
C TYR A 353 1.49 -11.77 -4.41
N TYR A 354 1.79 -10.83 -3.52
CA TYR A 354 1.17 -10.73 -2.22
C TYR A 354 0.25 -9.51 -2.24
N ARG A 355 -1.01 -9.71 -1.80
CA ARG A 355 -2.08 -8.68 -1.68
C ARG A 355 -2.04 -7.64 -2.81
N PRO A 356 -2.35 -8.02 -4.05
CA PRO A 356 -2.37 -7.06 -5.14
C PRO A 356 -3.49 -6.05 -4.94
N ASP A 357 -3.26 -4.86 -5.48
CA ASP A 357 -4.23 -3.76 -5.49
C ASP A 357 -5.00 -3.71 -6.81
N LEU A 358 -4.61 -4.55 -7.77
CA LEU A 358 -5.18 -4.62 -9.10
C LEU A 358 -5.89 -5.94 -9.35
N LYS A 359 -7.11 -5.84 -9.88
CA LYS A 359 -7.76 -6.92 -10.62
C LYS A 359 -7.55 -6.69 -12.11
N LEU A 360 -6.69 -7.48 -12.73
CA LEU A 360 -6.27 -7.31 -14.11
C LEU A 360 -7.36 -7.75 -15.10
N GLY A 361 -7.62 -6.97 -16.14
CA GLY A 361 -8.33 -7.43 -17.34
C GLY A 361 -7.35 -7.61 -18.50
N LEU A 362 -7.67 -8.46 -19.48
CA LEU A 362 -6.87 -8.54 -20.70
C LEU A 362 -7.74 -8.57 -21.95
N SER A 363 -7.30 -7.86 -22.99
CA SER A 363 -7.81 -7.98 -24.35
C SER A 363 -6.68 -8.02 -25.36
N LEU A 364 -6.91 -8.72 -26.45
CA LEU A 364 -6.09 -8.67 -27.65
C LEU A 364 -6.88 -7.93 -28.73
N LEU A 365 -6.26 -6.89 -29.30
CA LEU A 365 -6.81 -6.09 -30.37
C LEU A 365 -6.03 -6.38 -31.66
N ASP A 366 -6.71 -6.33 -32.79
CA ASP A 366 -6.06 -6.36 -34.10
C ASP A 366 -5.47 -4.99 -34.49
N SER A 367 -4.95 -4.88 -35.72
CA SER A 367 -4.35 -3.66 -36.24
C SER A 367 -5.31 -2.47 -36.39
N THR A 368 -6.62 -2.72 -36.37
CA THR A 368 -7.68 -1.70 -36.45
C THR A 368 -8.18 -1.27 -35.06
N GLY A 369 -7.77 -1.98 -34.00
CA GLY A 369 -8.26 -1.78 -32.65
C GLY A 369 -9.50 -2.61 -32.30
N ALA A 370 -9.92 -3.53 -33.16
CA ALA A 370 -11.03 -4.43 -32.84
C ALA A 370 -10.56 -5.53 -31.89
N VAL A 371 -11.34 -5.79 -30.84
CA VAL A 371 -11.05 -6.86 -29.87
C VAL A 371 -11.26 -8.22 -30.53
N VAL A 372 -10.19 -8.99 -30.69
CA VAL A 372 -10.19 -10.34 -31.29
C VAL A 372 -10.15 -11.46 -30.25
N ALA A 373 -9.70 -11.16 -29.03
CA ALA A 373 -9.78 -12.04 -27.87
C ALA A 373 -9.83 -11.21 -26.59
N LYS A 374 -10.43 -11.75 -25.53
CA LYS A 374 -10.44 -11.09 -24.22
C LYS A 374 -10.59 -12.10 -23.11
N ASN A 375 -10.00 -11.80 -21.96
CA ASN A 375 -10.31 -12.48 -20.71
C ASN A 375 -10.46 -11.44 -19.58
N TYR A 376 -11.66 -11.41 -19.01
CA TYR A 376 -12.02 -10.61 -17.85
C TYR A 376 -12.53 -11.52 -16.73
N THR A 377 -12.14 -12.80 -16.72
CA THR A 377 -12.61 -13.75 -15.71
C THR A 377 -12.35 -13.17 -14.35
N THR A 378 -13.40 -13.21 -13.52
CA THR A 378 -13.30 -12.64 -12.19
C THR A 378 -12.57 -13.57 -11.24
N SER A 379 -12.53 -14.88 -11.54
CA SER A 379 -12.08 -15.99 -10.70
C SER A 379 -10.65 -15.92 -10.17
N THR A 380 -9.84 -14.99 -10.67
CA THR A 380 -8.47 -14.70 -10.22
C THR A 380 -8.19 -13.21 -10.38
N LEU A 381 -7.15 -12.71 -9.69
CA LEU A 381 -6.68 -11.32 -9.82
C LEU A 381 -5.79 -11.13 -11.06
N ALA A 382 -4.98 -12.14 -11.37
CA ALA A 382 -4.28 -12.29 -12.65
C ALA A 382 -5.22 -12.83 -13.73
N ASN A 383 -4.88 -12.63 -15.01
CA ASN A 383 -5.65 -13.15 -16.13
C ASN A 383 -4.75 -13.65 -17.26
N SER A 384 -5.26 -14.52 -18.12
CA SER A 384 -4.57 -15.00 -19.30
C SER A 384 -5.52 -15.18 -20.48
N LEU A 385 -5.01 -15.08 -21.70
CA LEU A 385 -5.76 -15.39 -22.91
C LEU A 385 -4.91 -16.21 -23.88
N ILE A 386 -5.59 -17.06 -24.64
CA ILE A 386 -5.00 -17.83 -25.73
C ILE A 386 -5.75 -17.45 -27.00
N TYR A 387 -5.02 -17.14 -28.06
CA TYR A 387 -5.58 -16.78 -29.36
C TYR A 387 -4.80 -17.45 -30.49
N VAL A 388 -5.50 -18.04 -31.44
CA VAL A 388 -4.88 -18.58 -32.66
C VAL A 388 -4.83 -17.47 -33.69
N VAL A 389 -3.63 -16.91 -33.89
CA VAL A 389 -3.35 -15.86 -34.86
C VAL A 389 -3.55 -16.43 -36.27
N PRO A 390 -4.49 -15.90 -37.07
CA PRO A 390 -4.76 -16.44 -38.41
C PRO A 390 -3.77 -15.92 -39.45
N THR A 391 -3.28 -14.69 -39.29
CA THR A 391 -2.44 -13.99 -40.26
C THR A 391 -1.33 -13.24 -39.55
N ALA A 392 -0.14 -13.20 -40.15
CA ALA A 392 0.95 -12.39 -39.62
C ALA A 392 0.55 -10.91 -39.61
N GLY A 393 0.81 -10.21 -38.51
CA GLY A 393 0.40 -8.81 -38.38
C GLY A 393 0.73 -8.18 -37.05
N TYR A 394 0.33 -6.92 -36.90
CA TYR A 394 0.39 -6.21 -35.63
C TYR A 394 -0.87 -6.49 -34.82
N TYR A 395 -0.66 -6.75 -33.54
CA TYR A 395 -1.70 -6.90 -32.53
C TYR A 395 -1.34 -6.04 -31.32
N TYR A 396 -2.33 -5.72 -30.50
CA TYR A 396 -2.15 -4.93 -29.29
C TYR A 396 -2.72 -5.68 -28.10
N ILE A 397 -1.91 -5.89 -27.08
CA ILE A 397 -2.38 -6.36 -25.79
C ILE A 397 -2.85 -5.13 -25.03
N LYS A 398 -4.14 -5.11 -24.69
CA LYS A 398 -4.73 -4.14 -23.77
C LYS A 398 -4.82 -4.76 -22.40
N VAL A 399 -4.22 -4.08 -21.43
CA VAL A 399 -4.36 -4.34 -20.01
C VAL A 399 -5.43 -3.42 -19.46
#